data_AF-A0A8T0A2N8-F1
#
_entry.id   AF-A0A8T0A2N8-F1
#
_cell.length_a   1.000
_cell.length_b   1.000
_cell.length_c   1.000
_cell.angle_alpha   90.00
_cell.angle_beta   90.00
_cell.angle_gamma   90.00
#
_symmetry.space_group_name_H-M   'P 1'
#
loop_
_entity.id
_entity.type
_entity.pdbx_description
1 polymer ?
#
loop_
_entity_poly.entity_id
_entity_poly.type
_entity_poly.pdbx_seq_one_letter_code
_entity_poly.pdbx_strand_id
1 'polypeptide(L)'
;MSKNFEKVDLCSKEECPEFLHLSRKVDIFVISNIHQFRVFEKQFSDYERKKTSRIVIGFDSEWNSFVSKSRASLLQLALSNSVYLLDLDSLCSQKELVEFIDRIFMSHEIIKLGYHVSDDLFQLRARLHDCLGLYRPNSLYCIGKIVDELIRRSSGSSIDFQLDQFILPITEQEEEAMKEHTRKVKPTYFVKSPGFSKIQPTNSSPEKEFIEEENNSNPYETEMPEVSAFIKQNSKLSPSEYTRLTKFSDQGLSYICRRVLGKPLNKQEQCSVWDRRPLRSSQIRYAALDAHCIIQIYHRCREWAEKIAVKGTEPFELVPAKYLHSPLPLFWNRPLPSDLFNEKDAEDWKSLETNGSGWD
;
A
#
# COMPACT_ATOMS: atom_id res chain seq x y z
N MET A 1 11.84 8.68 14.03
CA MET A 1 12.56 8.23 15.25
C MET A 1 14.06 8.19 14.94
N SER A 2 14.86 9.18 15.35
CA SER A 2 15.91 9.68 14.45
C SER A 2 17.38 9.68 14.93
N LYS A 3 17.78 8.90 15.95
CA LYS A 3 19.17 8.96 16.49
C LYS A 3 20.11 7.79 16.16
N ASN A 4 19.64 6.67 15.61
CA ASN A 4 20.44 5.44 15.46
C ASN A 4 20.45 4.85 14.03
N PHE A 5 20.03 5.61 13.02
CA PHE A 5 20.01 5.18 11.62
C PHE A 5 20.57 6.28 10.73
N GLU A 6 21.25 5.89 9.66
CA GLU A 6 21.50 6.78 8.53
C GLU A 6 20.17 7.04 7.83
N LYS A 7 19.66 8.28 7.88
CA LYS A 7 18.50 8.68 7.07
C LYS A 7 18.96 8.69 5.62
N VAL A 8 18.31 7.89 4.78
CA VAL A 8 18.60 7.92 3.34
C VAL A 8 18.07 9.23 2.78
N ASP A 9 18.96 10.15 2.40
CA ASP A 9 18.56 11.36 1.69
C ASP A 9 18.24 11.00 0.23
N LEU A 10 16.95 10.97 -0.07
CA LEU A 10 16.42 10.61 -1.39
C LEU A 10 16.01 11.84 -2.21
N CYS A 11 16.09 13.06 -1.64
CA CYS A 11 15.76 14.31 -2.31
C CYS A 11 16.94 14.81 -3.14
N SER A 12 17.00 14.44 -4.41
CA SER A 12 17.59 15.33 -5.42
C SER A 12 17.20 14.94 -6.85
N LYS A 13 16.83 15.96 -7.64
CA LYS A 13 16.93 16.06 -9.11
C LYS A 13 16.14 15.07 -9.99
N GLU A 14 15.57 14.01 -9.45
CA GLU A 14 14.86 12.93 -10.18
C GLU A 14 13.36 12.86 -9.85
N GLU A 15 12.79 13.93 -9.28
CA GLU A 15 11.38 14.01 -8.91
C GLU A 15 10.52 14.31 -10.16
N CYS A 16 9.95 13.27 -10.77
CA CYS A 16 8.96 13.37 -11.85
C CYS A 16 7.64 13.98 -11.30
N PRO A 17 7.27 15.23 -11.65
CA PRO A 17 6.16 15.95 -11.02
C PRO A 17 4.78 15.36 -11.33
N GLU A 18 4.66 14.54 -12.38
CA GLU A 18 3.45 13.84 -12.80
C GLU A 18 3.12 12.60 -11.94
N PHE A 19 4.03 12.18 -11.06
CA PHE A 19 3.84 11.06 -10.14
C PHE A 19 3.83 11.49 -8.67
N LEU A 20 3.25 10.66 -7.82
CA LEU A 20 3.28 10.79 -6.37
C LEU A 20 4.74 10.66 -5.88
N HIS A 21 5.11 11.46 -4.91
CA HIS A 21 6.44 11.44 -4.28
C HIS A 21 6.32 11.32 -2.75
N LEU A 22 7.44 11.00 -2.09
CA LEU A 22 7.51 11.02 -0.64
C LEU A 22 7.65 12.46 -0.14
N SER A 23 7.03 12.76 1.00
CA SER A 23 7.22 14.04 1.68
C SER A 23 8.56 14.07 2.41
N ARG A 24 9.22 15.23 2.45
CA ARG A 24 10.47 15.45 3.21
C ARG A 24 10.31 15.20 4.72
N LYS A 25 9.06 15.23 5.21
CA LYS A 25 8.67 14.91 6.60
C LYS A 25 8.74 13.41 6.93
N VAL A 26 8.86 12.53 5.93
CA VAL A 26 8.99 11.07 6.12
C VAL A 26 10.46 10.71 6.36
N ASP A 27 10.74 9.97 7.44
CA ASP A 27 12.04 9.32 7.66
C ASP A 27 12.07 7.94 6.99
N ILE A 28 13.13 7.61 6.25
CA ILE A 28 13.24 6.33 5.53
C ILE A 28 14.47 5.59 6.03
N PHE A 29 14.27 4.34 6.46
CA PHE A 29 15.27 3.53 7.14
C PHE A 29 15.43 2.17 6.47
N VAL A 30 16.61 1.91 5.89
CA VAL A 30 16.97 0.57 5.40
C VAL A 30 17.56 -0.24 6.57
N ILE A 31 17.01 -1.43 6.79
CA ILE A 31 17.42 -2.36 7.84
C ILE A 31 18.04 -3.59 7.16
N SER A 32 19.37 -3.60 7.07
CA SER A 32 20.15 -4.61 6.35
C SER A 32 21.02 -5.50 7.24
N ASN A 33 20.97 -5.35 8.57
CA ASN A 33 21.66 -6.25 9.48
C ASN A 33 21.00 -6.35 10.87
N ILE A 34 21.35 -7.38 11.63
CA ILE A 34 20.75 -7.69 12.94
C ILE A 34 20.94 -6.57 14.00
N HIS A 35 22.00 -5.76 13.92
CA HIS A 35 22.18 -4.65 14.87
C HIS A 35 21.19 -3.51 14.59
N GLN A 36 21.01 -3.13 13.32
CA GLN A 36 19.95 -2.21 12.90
C GLN A 36 18.57 -2.77 13.25
N PHE A 37 18.35 -4.07 13.03
CA PHE A 37 17.07 -4.73 13.32
C PHE A 37 16.71 -4.68 14.81
N ARG A 38 17.62 -5.09 15.71
CA ARG A 38 17.40 -5.02 17.17
C ARG A 38 17.17 -3.59 17.67
N VAL A 39 17.80 -2.59 17.04
CA VAL A 39 17.58 -1.16 17.31
C VAL A 39 16.20 -0.70 16.82
N PHE A 40 15.76 -1.17 15.65
CA PHE A 40 14.42 -0.93 15.10
C PHE A 40 13.34 -1.56 15.98
N GLU A 41 13.43 -2.86 16.27
CA GLU A 41 12.46 -3.58 17.09
C GLU A 41 12.28 -2.89 18.45
N LYS A 42 13.38 -2.56 19.14
CA LYS A 42 13.30 -1.83 20.41
C LYS A 42 12.56 -0.50 20.27
N GLN A 43 12.84 0.28 19.23
CA GLN A 43 12.15 1.56 18.98
C GLN A 43 10.68 1.37 18.61
N PHE A 44 10.34 0.30 17.88
CA PHE A 44 8.97 -0.02 17.50
C PHE A 44 8.17 -0.46 18.74
N SER A 45 8.73 -1.30 19.60
CA SER A 45 8.10 -1.67 20.88
C SER A 45 8.08 -0.54 21.90
N ASP A 46 9.03 0.39 21.88
CA ASP A 46 8.98 1.65 22.64
C ASP A 46 7.92 2.63 22.11
N TYR A 47 7.47 2.45 20.86
CA TYR A 47 6.33 3.17 20.26
C TYR A 47 5.00 2.46 20.57
N GLU A 48 4.94 1.13 20.50
CA GLU A 48 3.79 0.32 20.93
C GLU A 48 3.35 0.69 22.34
N ARG A 49 4.27 0.65 23.32
CA ARG A 49 3.97 0.94 24.74
C ARG A 49 3.60 2.41 25.03
N LYS A 50 3.68 3.30 24.04
CA LYS A 50 3.27 4.72 24.15
C LYS A 50 1.98 5.04 23.42
N LYS A 51 1.45 4.10 22.63
CA LYS A 51 0.24 4.30 21.83
C LYS A 51 -1.00 3.93 22.66
N THR A 52 -1.91 4.89 22.79
CA THR A 52 -3.23 4.73 23.45
C THR A 52 -4.35 4.36 22.47
N SER A 53 -4.03 4.31 21.17
CA SER A 53 -4.90 3.83 20.09
C SER A 53 -4.27 2.59 19.46
N ARG A 54 -5.07 1.79 18.74
CA ARG A 54 -4.53 0.84 17.78
C ARG A 54 -3.51 1.51 16.85
N ILE A 55 -2.54 0.73 16.41
CA ILE A 55 -1.44 1.14 15.54
C ILE A 55 -1.82 0.74 14.12
N VAL A 56 -1.71 1.66 13.17
CA VAL A 56 -1.95 1.36 11.76
C VAL A 56 -0.62 1.38 11.02
N ILE A 57 -0.32 0.29 10.32
CA ILE A 57 0.84 0.18 9.43
C ILE A 57 0.37 -0.10 8.00
N GLY A 58 0.98 0.59 7.04
CA GLY A 58 0.97 0.18 5.65
C GLY A 58 2.05 -0.87 5.45
N PHE A 59 1.79 -1.92 4.68
CA PHE A 59 2.82 -2.86 4.28
C PHE A 59 2.64 -3.29 2.82
N ASP A 60 3.76 -3.74 2.26
CA ASP A 60 3.93 -4.21 0.89
C ASP A 60 5.16 -5.14 0.87
N SER A 61 5.45 -5.84 -0.24
CA SER A 61 6.67 -6.62 -0.39
C SER A 61 7.23 -6.62 -1.81
N GLU A 62 8.54 -6.78 -1.96
CA GLU A 62 9.21 -6.76 -3.27
C GLU A 62 9.99 -8.05 -3.51
N TRP A 63 9.93 -8.58 -4.73
CA TRP A 63 10.57 -9.83 -5.12
C TRP A 63 11.09 -9.77 -6.57
N ASN A 64 12.17 -10.50 -6.85
CA ASN A 64 12.75 -10.53 -8.20
C ASN A 64 11.75 -11.14 -9.20
N SER A 65 11.19 -10.32 -10.09
CA SER A 65 10.15 -10.72 -11.05
C SER A 65 10.68 -11.60 -12.19
N PHE A 66 12.01 -11.73 -12.33
CA PHE A 66 12.65 -12.53 -13.38
C PHE A 66 12.95 -13.98 -12.96
N VAL A 67 12.57 -14.38 -11.73
CA VAL A 67 12.80 -15.71 -11.17
C VAL A 67 11.47 -16.44 -10.98
N SER A 68 11.32 -17.63 -11.59
CA SER A 68 10.07 -18.40 -11.59
C SER A 68 9.68 -19.00 -10.23
N LYS A 69 10.64 -19.15 -9.32
CA LYS A 69 10.44 -19.48 -7.90
C LYS A 69 10.98 -18.35 -7.04
N SER A 70 10.42 -17.15 -7.22
CA SER A 70 10.79 -15.97 -6.43
C SER A 70 10.33 -16.10 -4.98
N ARG A 71 10.77 -15.13 -4.16
CA ARG A 71 10.41 -14.97 -2.74
C ARG A 71 10.64 -13.51 -2.34
N ALA A 72 9.87 -13.01 -1.37
CA ALA A 72 10.00 -11.64 -0.89
C ALA A 72 11.45 -11.35 -0.47
N SER A 73 12.02 -10.29 -1.02
CA SER A 73 13.42 -9.86 -0.87
C SER A 73 13.51 -8.59 -0.02
N LEU A 74 12.45 -7.77 -0.07
CA LEU A 74 12.20 -6.64 0.82
C LEU A 74 10.80 -6.78 1.44
N LEU A 75 10.65 -6.31 2.68
CA LEU A 75 9.35 -6.05 3.32
C LEU A 75 9.33 -4.60 3.79
N GLN A 76 8.26 -3.88 3.48
CA GLN A 76 8.12 -2.47 3.80
C GLN A 76 7.08 -2.30 4.91
N LEU A 77 7.41 -1.51 5.93
CA LEU A 77 6.51 -1.20 7.05
C LEU A 77 6.43 0.32 7.20
N ALA A 78 5.30 0.90 6.80
CA ALA A 78 5.05 2.33 6.81
C ALA A 78 4.19 2.76 8.02
N LEU A 79 4.72 3.68 8.81
CA LEU A 79 3.97 4.54 9.73
C LEU A 79 3.79 5.93 9.10
N SER A 80 2.94 6.77 9.67
CA SER A 80 2.53 8.08 9.11
C SER A 80 3.65 9.07 8.78
N ASN A 81 4.82 8.95 9.42
CA ASN A 81 6.00 9.80 9.19
C ASN A 81 7.31 8.99 9.08
N SER A 82 7.24 7.65 8.93
CA SER A 82 8.47 6.85 8.80
C SER A 82 8.23 5.51 8.10
N VAL A 83 9.11 5.13 7.19
CA VAL A 83 9.07 3.84 6.49
C VAL A 83 10.33 3.03 6.78
N TYR A 84 10.14 1.77 7.15
CA TYR A 84 11.20 0.81 7.43
C TYR A 84 11.23 -0.22 6.31
N LEU A 85 12.40 -0.39 5.68
CA LEU A 85 12.64 -1.32 4.59
C LEU A 85 13.50 -2.48 5.12
N LEU A 86 12.87 -3.61 5.40
CA LEU A 86 13.50 -4.78 6.01
C LEU A 86 14.08 -5.67 4.91
N ASP A 87 15.41 -5.75 4.83
CA ASP A 87 16.13 -6.57 3.87
C ASP A 87 16.00 -8.06 4.24
N LEU A 88 15.12 -8.78 3.56
CA LEU A 88 14.87 -10.19 3.84
C LEU A 88 15.93 -11.13 3.24
N ASP A 89 16.85 -10.64 2.41
CA ASP A 89 18.06 -11.40 2.01
C ASP A 89 19.11 -11.37 3.11
N SER A 90 19.27 -10.22 3.78
CA SER A 90 20.24 -10.07 4.88
C SER A 90 19.72 -10.53 6.25
N LEU A 91 18.40 -10.63 6.45
CA LEU A 91 17.79 -10.90 7.76
C LEU A 91 17.07 -12.25 7.93
N CYS A 92 16.80 -13.03 6.87
CA CYS A 92 15.88 -14.19 6.98
C CYS A 92 16.31 -15.32 7.93
N SER A 93 17.58 -15.41 8.30
CA SER A 93 18.08 -16.42 9.26
C SER A 93 18.07 -15.95 10.73
N GLN A 94 17.55 -14.76 11.01
CA GLN A 94 17.51 -14.19 12.37
C GLN A 94 16.22 -14.57 13.08
N LYS A 95 16.32 -15.20 14.26
CA LYS A 95 15.15 -15.64 15.05
C LYS A 95 14.29 -14.45 15.50
N GLU A 96 14.93 -13.32 15.81
CA GLU A 96 14.26 -12.08 16.20
C GLU A 96 13.38 -11.51 15.08
N LEU A 97 13.75 -11.71 13.79
CA LEU A 97 12.87 -11.34 12.68
C LEU A 97 11.59 -12.19 12.67
N VAL A 98 11.72 -13.50 12.88
CA VAL A 98 10.57 -14.42 12.91
C VAL A 98 9.62 -14.08 14.06
N GLU A 99 10.17 -13.84 15.25
CA GLU A 99 9.38 -13.47 16.44
C GLU A 99 8.73 -12.09 16.31
N PHE A 100 9.41 -11.12 15.68
CA PHE A 100 8.83 -9.83 15.33
C PHE A 100 7.69 -9.96 14.32
N ILE A 101 7.87 -10.70 13.22
CA ILE A 101 6.86 -10.83 12.16
C ILE A 101 5.60 -11.53 12.66
N ASP A 102 5.74 -12.58 13.48
CA ASP A 102 4.59 -13.16 14.20
C ASP A 102 3.88 -12.10 15.06
N ARG A 103 4.63 -11.40 15.91
CA ARG A 103 4.09 -10.40 16.83
C ARG A 103 3.36 -9.25 16.13
N ILE A 104 3.84 -8.82 14.96
CA ILE A 104 3.17 -7.81 14.12
C ILE A 104 1.91 -8.40 13.47
N PHE A 105 2.01 -9.51 12.75
CA PHE A 105 0.90 -10.01 11.93
C PHE A 105 -0.21 -10.69 12.76
N MET A 106 0.12 -11.32 13.89
CA MET A 106 -0.87 -11.93 14.80
C MET A 106 -1.50 -10.93 15.78
N SER A 107 -0.95 -9.72 15.96
CA SER A 107 -1.54 -8.71 16.86
C SER A 107 -2.86 -8.16 16.32
N HIS A 108 -3.89 -8.08 17.18
CA HIS A 108 -5.13 -7.38 16.88
C HIS A 108 -5.01 -5.85 16.99
N GLU A 109 -4.12 -5.37 17.87
CA GLU A 109 -3.88 -3.95 18.14
C GLU A 109 -3.02 -3.27 17.07
N ILE A 110 -2.36 -4.06 16.22
CA ILE A 110 -1.62 -3.59 15.05
C ILE A 110 -2.45 -3.93 13.81
N ILE A 111 -3.05 -2.92 13.21
CA ILE A 111 -3.81 -2.99 11.96
C ILE A 111 -2.83 -3.02 10.79
N LYS A 112 -2.90 -4.07 9.96
CA LYS A 112 -2.14 -4.19 8.71
C LYS A 112 -3.02 -3.74 7.55
N LEU A 113 -2.59 -2.68 6.87
CA LEU A 113 -3.18 -2.23 5.61
C LEU A 113 -2.24 -2.57 4.46
N GLY A 114 -2.76 -3.23 3.43
CA GLY A 114 -2.02 -3.49 2.20
C GLY A 114 -2.95 -3.45 0.98
N TYR A 115 -2.43 -3.82 -0.19
CA TYR A 115 -3.20 -3.86 -1.43
C TYR A 115 -2.96 -5.17 -2.19
N HIS A 116 -4.01 -5.97 -2.43
CA HIS A 116 -3.92 -7.28 -3.11
C HIS A 116 -2.95 -8.30 -2.47
N VAL A 117 -2.75 -8.16 -1.16
CA VAL A 117 -1.85 -8.90 -0.23
C VAL A 117 -1.79 -10.44 -0.30
N SER A 118 -2.56 -11.09 -1.18
CA SER A 118 -2.46 -12.53 -1.44
C SER A 118 -1.06 -12.89 -1.99
N ASP A 119 -0.56 -12.11 -2.96
CA ASP A 119 0.75 -12.32 -3.58
C ASP A 119 1.88 -12.01 -2.58
N ASP A 120 1.81 -10.89 -1.87
CA ASP A 120 2.76 -10.53 -0.82
C ASP A 120 2.91 -11.63 0.22
N LEU A 121 1.79 -12.11 0.77
CA LEU A 121 1.83 -13.15 1.78
C LEU A 121 2.29 -14.50 1.20
N PHE A 122 2.08 -14.78 -0.09
CA PHE A 122 2.72 -15.93 -0.75
C PHE A 122 4.24 -15.77 -0.82
N GLN A 123 4.74 -14.62 -1.27
CA GLN A 123 6.17 -14.33 -1.41
C GLN A 123 6.88 -14.23 -0.06
N LEU A 124 6.21 -13.66 0.95
CA LEU A 124 6.68 -13.58 2.34
C LEU A 124 6.69 -14.96 2.99
N ARG A 125 5.68 -15.82 2.80
CA ARG A 125 5.73 -17.23 3.26
C ARG A 125 6.85 -18.03 2.57
N ALA A 126 7.10 -17.79 1.28
CA ALA A 126 8.21 -18.42 0.55
C ALA A 126 9.60 -17.98 1.06
N ARG A 127 9.68 -16.86 1.80
CA ARG A 127 10.90 -16.36 2.46
C ARG A 127 10.99 -16.77 3.93
N LEU A 128 9.92 -16.55 4.68
CA LEU A 128 9.82 -16.63 6.14
C LEU A 128 8.80 -17.73 6.54
N HIS A 129 8.99 -18.93 5.99
CA HIS A 129 8.09 -20.08 6.13
C HIS A 129 7.79 -20.50 7.58
N ASP A 130 8.63 -20.11 8.53
CA ASP A 130 8.43 -20.35 9.97
C ASP A 130 7.48 -19.33 10.65
N CYS A 131 7.06 -18.23 10.01
CA CYS A 131 6.24 -17.19 10.64
C CYS A 131 4.73 -17.51 10.56
N LEU A 132 4.14 -17.90 11.69
CA LEU A 132 2.72 -18.25 11.80
C LEU A 132 1.81 -17.07 11.42
N GLY A 133 2.22 -15.85 11.75
CA GLY A 133 1.48 -14.64 11.40
C GLY A 133 1.27 -14.44 9.89
N LEU A 134 2.11 -15.04 9.04
CA LEU A 134 1.95 -15.00 7.58
C LEU A 134 0.96 -16.05 7.04
N TYR A 135 0.60 -17.05 7.85
CA TYR A 135 -0.42 -18.07 7.54
C TYR A 135 -1.77 -17.75 8.20
N ARG A 136 -1.75 -17.08 9.36
CA ARG A 136 -2.92 -16.66 10.15
C ARG A 136 -2.79 -15.18 10.60
N PRO A 137 -2.89 -14.22 9.66
CA PRO A 137 -2.79 -12.79 9.97
C PRO A 137 -4.09 -12.24 10.59
N ASN A 138 -3.98 -11.61 11.76
CA ASN A 138 -5.07 -10.87 12.41
C ASN A 138 -5.10 -9.42 11.95
N SER A 139 -6.27 -8.76 12.03
CA SER A 139 -6.44 -7.32 11.74
C SER A 139 -5.81 -6.88 10.40
N LEU A 140 -6.01 -7.68 9.34
CA LEU A 140 -5.50 -7.46 7.99
C LEU A 140 -6.61 -6.98 7.05
N TYR A 141 -6.37 -5.87 6.37
CA TYR A 141 -7.36 -5.19 5.52
C TYR A 141 -6.77 -4.73 4.19
N CYS A 142 -7.57 -4.80 3.12
CA CYS A 142 -7.24 -4.23 1.81
C CYS A 142 -7.72 -2.78 1.73
N ILE A 143 -6.81 -1.83 1.48
CA ILE A 143 -7.16 -0.41 1.43
C ILE A 143 -8.19 -0.07 0.34
N GLY A 144 -8.16 -0.77 -0.79
CA GLY A 144 -9.17 -0.63 -1.85
C GLY A 144 -10.59 -0.95 -1.41
N LYS A 145 -10.76 -1.95 -0.53
CA LYS A 145 -12.08 -2.32 0.04
C LYS A 145 -12.60 -1.27 1.02
N ILE A 146 -11.72 -0.60 1.76
CA ILE A 146 -12.08 0.54 2.63
C ILE A 146 -12.59 1.71 1.77
N VAL A 147 -11.92 2.00 0.65
CA VAL A 147 -12.36 3.02 -0.32
C VAL A 147 -13.73 2.66 -0.91
N ASP A 148 -13.92 1.42 -1.39
CA ASP A 148 -15.21 0.97 -1.94
C ASP A 148 -16.38 1.08 -0.94
N GLU A 149 -16.15 0.74 0.33
CA GLU A 149 -17.17 0.84 1.38
C GLU A 149 -17.52 2.30 1.72
N LEU A 150 -16.54 3.21 1.69
CA LEU A 150 -16.76 4.64 1.86
C LEU A 150 -17.50 5.26 0.67
N ILE A 151 -17.19 4.86 -0.58
CA ILE A 151 -17.99 5.21 -1.77
C ILE A 151 -19.44 4.78 -1.56
N ARG A 152 -19.65 3.50 -1.21
CA ARG A 152 -20.99 2.91 -1.04
C ARG A 152 -21.82 3.62 0.03
N ARG A 153 -21.22 4.06 1.14
CA ARG A 153 -21.91 4.83 2.19
C ARG A 153 -22.20 6.27 1.76
N SER A 154 -21.30 6.90 1.01
CA SER A 154 -21.47 8.26 0.51
C SER A 154 -22.65 8.37 -0.44
N SER A 155 -22.72 7.47 -1.44
CA SER A 155 -23.80 7.44 -2.44
C SER A 155 -25.19 7.08 -1.89
N GLY A 156 -25.27 6.62 -0.63
CA GLY A 156 -26.52 6.28 0.06
C GLY A 156 -26.99 7.30 1.10
N SER A 157 -26.27 8.41 1.28
CA SER A 157 -26.54 9.39 2.34
C SER A 157 -27.37 10.58 1.85
N SER A 158 -28.41 10.99 2.57
CA SER A 158 -29.24 12.17 2.28
C SER A 158 -28.55 13.51 2.61
N ILE A 159 -27.23 13.57 2.50
CA ILE A 159 -26.36 14.71 2.80
C ILE A 159 -25.82 15.21 1.46
N ASP A 160 -25.71 16.52 1.27
CA ASP A 160 -24.97 17.12 0.15
C ASP A 160 -23.45 16.89 0.35
N PHE A 161 -23.02 15.65 0.09
CA PHE A 161 -21.66 15.18 0.29
C PHE A 161 -20.89 15.28 -1.02
N GLN A 162 -19.98 16.25 -1.08
CA GLN A 162 -19.10 16.49 -2.23
C GLN A 162 -18.04 15.39 -2.36
N LEU A 163 -18.46 14.23 -2.90
CA LEU A 163 -17.64 13.05 -3.12
C LEU A 163 -16.37 13.36 -3.93
N ASP A 164 -16.47 14.29 -4.89
CA ASP A 164 -15.38 14.71 -5.76
C ASP A 164 -14.22 15.40 -5.00
N GLN A 165 -14.41 15.80 -3.73
CA GLN A 165 -13.29 16.20 -2.86
C GLN A 165 -12.37 15.02 -2.51
N PHE A 166 -12.92 13.81 -2.38
CA PHE A 166 -12.24 12.61 -1.88
C PHE A 166 -11.90 11.62 -3.00
N ILE A 167 -12.75 11.55 -4.02
CA ILE A 167 -12.59 10.74 -5.23
C ILE A 167 -12.53 11.69 -6.41
N LEU A 168 -11.32 12.15 -6.71
CA LEU A 168 -11.07 13.14 -7.76
C LEU A 168 -11.51 12.58 -9.13
N PRO A 169 -12.05 13.43 -10.02
CA PRO A 169 -12.37 13.04 -11.38
C PRO A 169 -11.09 12.69 -12.16
N ILE A 170 -11.25 11.84 -13.17
CA ILE A 170 -10.19 11.40 -14.06
C ILE A 170 -10.69 11.38 -15.51
N THR A 171 -9.86 11.84 -16.44
CA THR A 171 -10.13 11.75 -17.88
C THR A 171 -9.79 10.36 -18.43
N GLU A 172 -10.39 9.97 -19.56
CA GLU A 172 -10.00 8.74 -20.26
C GLU A 172 -8.54 8.77 -20.73
N GLN A 173 -8.02 9.97 -21.03
CA GLN A 173 -6.63 10.18 -21.46
C GLN A 173 -5.63 9.90 -20.32
N GLU A 174 -5.91 10.36 -19.10
CA GLU A 174 -5.11 10.04 -17.91
C GLU A 174 -5.20 8.56 -17.53
N GLU A 175 -6.41 7.99 -17.59
CA GLU A 175 -6.59 6.57 -17.27
C GLU A 175 -5.82 5.67 -18.26
N GLU A 176 -5.85 6.01 -19.55
CA GLU A 176 -5.08 5.30 -20.57
C GLU A 176 -3.56 5.57 -20.47
N ALA A 177 -3.14 6.78 -20.10
CA ALA A 177 -1.73 7.08 -19.82
C ALA A 177 -1.17 6.23 -18.66
N MET A 178 -1.93 6.05 -17.57
CA MET A 178 -1.54 5.15 -16.47
C MET A 178 -1.49 3.68 -16.89
N LYS A 179 -2.44 3.22 -17.72
CA LYS A 179 -2.43 1.87 -18.29
C LYS A 179 -1.19 1.68 -19.16
N GLU A 180 -0.88 2.62 -20.04
CA GLU A 180 0.28 2.58 -20.92
C GLU A 180 1.62 2.63 -20.15
N HIS A 181 1.73 3.43 -19.08
CA HIS A 181 2.90 3.37 -18.19
C HIS A 181 3.07 1.98 -17.59
N THR A 182 1.97 1.36 -17.15
CA THR A 182 1.97 -0.02 -16.64
C THR A 182 2.40 -1.04 -17.70
N ARG A 183 1.97 -0.88 -18.95
CA ARG A 183 2.36 -1.77 -20.08
C ARG A 183 3.84 -1.67 -20.42
N LYS A 184 4.43 -0.47 -20.35
CA LYS A 184 5.85 -0.22 -20.63
C LYS A 184 6.79 -0.80 -19.58
N VAL A 185 6.35 -0.84 -18.32
CA VAL A 185 7.12 -1.34 -17.18
C VAL A 185 7.08 -2.86 -17.09
N LYS A 186 5.89 -3.48 -17.20
CA LYS A 186 5.75 -4.93 -16.99
C LYS A 186 6.59 -5.70 -18.02
N PRO A 187 7.42 -6.68 -17.60
CA PRO A 187 8.24 -7.44 -18.52
C PRO A 187 7.33 -8.22 -19.47
N THR A 188 7.63 -8.13 -20.75
CA THR A 188 7.05 -8.99 -21.79
C THR A 188 7.61 -10.41 -21.62
N TYR A 189 6.99 -11.18 -20.71
CA TYR A 189 7.17 -12.62 -20.62
C TYR A 189 7.10 -13.25 -22.02
N PHE A 190 7.95 -14.25 -22.26
CA PHE A 190 8.20 -14.88 -23.56
C PHE A 190 7.00 -14.85 -24.51
N VAL A 191 7.09 -14.01 -25.53
CA VAL A 191 6.07 -13.86 -26.58
C VAL A 191 5.87 -15.22 -27.25
N LYS A 192 4.67 -15.81 -27.08
CA LYS A 192 4.19 -16.86 -27.99
C LYS A 192 4.21 -16.27 -29.41
N SER A 193 4.76 -17.01 -30.37
CA SER A 193 5.07 -16.56 -31.73
C SER A 193 3.89 -15.83 -32.43
N PRO A 194 4.20 -14.85 -33.31
CA PRO A 194 3.54 -13.55 -33.26
C PRO A 194 2.24 -13.41 -34.06
N GLY A 195 1.37 -12.51 -33.58
CA GLY A 195 0.23 -11.95 -34.32
C GLY A 195 0.40 -10.45 -34.63
N PHE A 196 0.78 -10.15 -35.87
CA PHE A 196 0.74 -8.87 -36.60
C PHE A 196 0.59 -7.50 -35.86
N SER A 197 1.61 -6.67 -36.08
CA SER A 197 1.71 -5.18 -36.13
C SER A 197 0.43 -4.36 -36.42
N LYS A 198 0.29 -3.05 -36.06
CA LYS A 198 1.23 -1.92 -36.31
C LYS A 198 1.05 -0.66 -35.42
N ILE A 199 2.18 -0.10 -34.95
CA ILE A 199 2.69 1.31 -35.06
C ILE A 199 1.88 2.52 -34.46
N GLN A 200 2.63 3.48 -33.88
CA GLN A 200 2.30 4.77 -33.20
C GLN A 200 2.05 5.96 -34.22
N PRO A 201 2.11 7.32 -33.97
CA PRO A 201 2.67 8.11 -32.82
C PRO A 201 2.19 9.58 -32.44
N THR A 202 2.61 10.06 -31.24
CA THR A 202 3.03 11.48 -30.85
C THR A 202 2.03 12.68 -30.93
N ASN A 203 2.17 13.87 -30.27
CA ASN A 203 3.11 14.49 -29.28
C ASN A 203 2.53 15.81 -28.62
N SER A 204 3.10 16.27 -27.47
CA SER A 204 3.19 17.67 -26.87
C SER A 204 1.92 18.56 -26.69
N SER A 205 1.63 19.30 -25.60
CA SER A 205 2.39 20.21 -24.67
C SER A 205 2.71 21.62 -25.25
N PRO A 206 2.93 22.73 -24.47
CA PRO A 206 2.92 22.95 -22.99
C PRO A 206 2.28 24.29 -22.41
N GLU A 207 2.02 24.32 -21.09
CA GLU A 207 2.14 25.46 -20.10
C GLU A 207 1.40 26.84 -20.33
N LYS A 208 1.38 27.89 -19.45
CA LYS A 208 2.12 28.34 -18.23
C LYS A 208 1.28 29.15 -17.20
N GLU A 209 1.60 29.01 -15.90
CA GLU A 209 1.67 30.07 -14.83
C GLU A 209 0.37 30.87 -14.47
N PHE A 210 0.19 31.70 -13.41
CA PHE A 210 0.82 32.06 -12.10
C PHE A 210 -0.29 32.82 -11.24
N ILE A 211 -0.23 33.25 -9.95
CA ILE A 211 0.76 33.27 -8.85
C ILE A 211 0.07 33.03 -7.46
N GLU A 212 0.46 33.68 -6.36
CA GLU A 212 0.18 33.38 -4.92
C GLU A 212 -0.67 34.43 -4.16
N GLU A 213 -1.31 34.04 -3.04
CA GLU A 213 -0.99 34.52 -1.66
C GLU A 213 -1.72 33.69 -0.56
N GLU A 214 -1.25 33.76 0.69
CA GLU A 214 -1.50 32.76 1.76
C GLU A 214 -2.52 33.19 2.85
N ASN A 215 -3.23 32.24 3.51
CA ASN A 215 -2.88 31.83 4.89
C ASN A 215 -3.80 30.79 5.60
N ASN A 216 -3.21 30.22 6.67
CA ASN A 216 -3.78 29.34 7.72
C ASN A 216 -3.95 27.86 7.36
N SER A 217 -3.22 26.95 8.05
CA SER A 217 -2.97 25.58 7.53
C SER A 217 -2.84 24.45 8.58
N ASN A 218 -3.31 23.27 8.18
CA ASN A 218 -2.99 21.97 8.78
C ASN A 218 -1.62 21.44 8.25
N PRO A 219 -0.91 20.56 9.00
CA PRO A 219 0.45 20.12 8.65
C PRO A 219 0.60 19.34 7.33
N TYR A 220 -0.50 18.88 6.70
CA TYR A 220 -0.53 18.33 5.35
C TYR A 220 -1.19 19.27 4.31
N GLU A 221 -1.97 20.27 4.72
CA GLU A 221 -2.56 21.27 3.80
C GLU A 221 -1.49 22.02 3.00
N THR A 222 -0.33 22.30 3.62
CA THR A 222 0.84 22.92 2.96
C THR A 222 1.42 22.06 1.83
N GLU A 223 1.06 20.77 1.72
CA GLU A 223 1.51 19.85 0.67
C GLU A 223 0.35 19.35 -0.21
N MET A 224 -0.88 19.85 0.00
CA MET A 224 -2.05 19.58 -0.86
C MET A 224 -2.62 20.77 -1.69
N PRO A 225 -1.88 21.87 -2.03
CA PRO A 225 -2.43 22.94 -2.89
C PRO A 225 -3.02 22.43 -4.21
N GLU A 226 -2.33 21.51 -4.89
CA GLU A 226 -2.71 20.97 -6.20
C GLU A 226 -4.14 20.38 -6.22
N VAL A 227 -4.50 19.63 -5.18
CA VAL A 227 -5.84 19.00 -5.09
C VAL A 227 -6.93 20.06 -4.96
N SER A 228 -6.70 21.11 -4.17
CA SER A 228 -7.65 22.22 -4.01
C SER A 228 -7.76 23.09 -5.28
N ALA A 229 -6.67 23.23 -6.04
CA ALA A 229 -6.63 23.96 -7.30
C ALA A 229 -7.32 23.20 -8.44
N PHE A 230 -7.09 21.88 -8.52
CA PHE A 230 -7.71 20.99 -9.50
C PHE A 230 -9.25 20.97 -9.37
N ILE A 231 -9.77 21.01 -8.14
CA ILE A 231 -11.21 21.14 -7.88
C ILE A 231 -11.75 22.51 -8.35
N LYS A 232 -11.02 23.60 -8.12
CA LYS A 232 -11.44 24.97 -8.53
C LYS A 232 -11.46 25.16 -10.05
N GLN A 233 -10.57 24.54 -10.81
CA GLN A 233 -10.52 24.69 -12.28
C GLN A 233 -11.64 23.96 -13.02
N ASN A 234 -12.15 22.84 -12.47
CA ASN A 234 -13.09 21.95 -13.17
C ASN A 234 -14.57 22.21 -12.87
N SER A 235 -14.93 23.33 -12.24
CA SER A 235 -16.28 23.65 -11.73
C SER A 235 -17.35 23.98 -12.80
N LYS A 236 -17.25 23.41 -14.01
CA LYS A 236 -18.13 23.70 -15.17
C LYS A 236 -18.60 22.44 -15.93
N LEU A 237 -18.31 21.25 -15.42
CA LEU A 237 -18.70 19.97 -16.03
C LEU A 237 -19.73 19.25 -15.14
N SER A 238 -20.56 18.38 -15.71
CA SER A 238 -21.60 17.72 -14.91
C SER A 238 -21.00 16.64 -14.00
N PRO A 239 -21.42 16.54 -12.71
CA PRO A 239 -20.93 15.49 -11.80
C PRO A 239 -21.20 14.06 -12.32
N SER A 240 -22.19 13.89 -13.20
CA SER A 240 -22.59 12.62 -13.81
C SER A 240 -21.59 12.04 -14.82
N GLU A 241 -20.73 12.85 -15.45
CA GLU A 241 -19.93 12.40 -16.61
C GLU A 241 -18.51 11.94 -16.25
N TYR A 242 -17.95 12.41 -15.14
CA TYR A 242 -16.58 12.08 -14.71
C TYR A 242 -16.51 10.99 -13.65
N THR A 243 -17.55 10.84 -12.83
CA THR A 243 -17.51 9.97 -11.64
C THR A 243 -17.94 8.54 -12.00
N ARG A 244 -17.17 7.89 -12.89
CA ARG A 244 -17.21 6.43 -13.07
C ARG A 244 -16.75 5.77 -11.76
N LEU A 245 -17.73 5.27 -11.01
CA LEU A 245 -17.56 4.46 -9.80
C LEU A 245 -17.29 3.00 -10.20
N THR A 246 -16.10 2.76 -10.74
CA THR A 246 -15.51 1.41 -10.79
C THR A 246 -15.24 0.94 -9.36
N LYS A 247 -15.23 -0.38 -9.11
CA LYS A 247 -14.73 -0.92 -7.84
C LYS A 247 -13.23 -0.66 -7.74
N PHE A 248 -12.81 0.04 -6.70
CA PHE A 248 -11.42 0.41 -6.46
C PHE A 248 -10.59 -0.83 -6.11
N SER A 249 -11.18 -1.83 -5.44
CA SER A 249 -10.55 -3.15 -5.23
C SER A 249 -10.32 -3.99 -6.48
N ASP A 250 -10.79 -3.53 -7.63
CA ASP A 250 -10.71 -4.26 -8.90
C ASP A 250 -9.79 -3.50 -9.89
N GLN A 251 -9.05 -2.48 -9.39
CA GLN A 251 -8.07 -1.68 -10.12
C GLN A 251 -6.63 -1.97 -9.63
N GLY A 252 -5.68 -1.08 -9.88
CA GLY A 252 -4.33 -1.13 -9.29
C GLY A 252 -4.07 0.01 -8.31
N LEU A 253 -3.16 -0.14 -7.34
CA LEU A 253 -2.88 0.86 -6.30
C LEU A 253 -2.56 2.26 -6.86
N SER A 254 -1.83 2.33 -7.98
CA SER A 254 -1.56 3.58 -8.70
C SER A 254 -2.82 4.31 -9.21
N TYR A 255 -3.90 3.59 -9.52
CA TYR A 255 -5.19 4.19 -9.89
C TYR A 255 -5.84 4.82 -8.66
N ILE A 256 -5.84 4.09 -7.53
CA ILE A 256 -6.34 4.62 -6.25
C ILE A 256 -5.54 5.86 -5.84
N CYS A 257 -4.22 5.87 -6.01
CA CYS A 257 -3.39 7.05 -5.76
C CYS A 257 -3.83 8.24 -6.66
N ARG A 258 -4.00 8.06 -7.97
CA ARG A 258 -4.49 9.14 -8.85
C ARG A 258 -5.88 9.65 -8.43
N ARG A 259 -6.81 8.76 -8.05
CA ARG A 259 -8.19 9.13 -7.66
C ARG A 259 -8.27 9.76 -6.25
N VAL A 260 -7.49 9.30 -5.27
CA VAL A 260 -7.61 9.69 -3.85
C VAL A 260 -6.58 10.74 -3.43
N LEU A 261 -5.36 10.66 -3.97
CA LEU A 261 -4.21 11.52 -3.65
C LEU A 261 -3.85 12.51 -4.78
N GLY A 262 -4.51 12.41 -5.93
CA GLY A 262 -4.30 13.32 -7.07
C GLY A 262 -3.19 12.89 -8.04
N LYS A 263 -2.23 12.05 -7.64
CA LYS A 263 -1.13 11.58 -8.52
C LYS A 263 -0.94 10.05 -8.53
N PRO A 264 -0.61 9.45 -9.68
CA PRO A 264 -0.30 8.02 -9.81
C PRO A 264 1.06 7.66 -9.21
N LEU A 265 1.32 6.36 -9.01
CA LEU A 265 2.64 5.85 -8.62
C LEU A 265 3.53 5.67 -9.86
N ASN A 266 4.80 6.09 -9.77
CA ASN A 266 5.76 5.78 -10.83
C ASN A 266 6.18 4.30 -10.75
N LYS A 267 5.57 3.46 -11.58
CA LYS A 267 5.81 2.00 -11.61
C LYS A 267 7.22 1.56 -12.05
N GLN A 268 8.13 2.45 -12.44
CA GLN A 268 9.40 2.10 -13.09
C GLN A 268 10.25 1.01 -12.40
N GLU A 269 10.15 0.87 -11.07
CA GLU A 269 10.88 -0.16 -10.29
C GLU A 269 10.03 -1.41 -9.95
N GLN A 270 8.74 -1.47 -10.31
CA GLN A 270 7.83 -2.59 -10.02
C GLN A 270 8.33 -3.97 -10.53
N CYS A 271 9.23 -3.98 -11.52
CA CYS A 271 9.81 -5.21 -12.06
C CYS A 271 11.34 -5.14 -12.07
N SER A 272 11.91 -4.82 -10.91
CA SER A 272 13.36 -4.74 -10.71
C SER A 272 13.99 -6.03 -10.19
N VAL A 273 15.33 -6.06 -10.20
CA VAL A 273 16.13 -7.17 -9.65
C VAL A 273 16.30 -6.94 -8.14
N TRP A 274 15.22 -7.23 -7.40
CA TRP A 274 15.04 -6.88 -5.98
C TRP A 274 15.87 -7.71 -4.98
N ASP A 275 16.52 -8.78 -5.42
CA ASP A 275 17.48 -9.58 -4.66
C ASP A 275 18.93 -9.05 -4.80
N ARG A 276 19.18 -8.10 -5.70
CA ARG A 276 20.51 -7.46 -5.84
C ARG A 276 20.77 -6.50 -4.68
N ARG A 277 22.03 -6.44 -4.22
CA ARG A 277 22.51 -5.48 -3.21
C ARG A 277 23.75 -4.73 -3.70
N PRO A 278 23.99 -3.49 -3.24
CA PRO A 278 23.04 -2.63 -2.52
C PRO A 278 21.85 -2.25 -3.42
N LEU A 279 20.72 -1.87 -2.81
CA LEU A 279 19.56 -1.34 -3.53
C LEU A 279 19.87 0.06 -4.08
N ARG A 280 19.32 0.40 -5.25
CA ARG A 280 19.42 1.75 -5.82
C ARG A 280 18.56 2.74 -5.02
N SER A 281 18.93 4.02 -5.01
CA SER A 281 18.09 5.09 -4.44
C SER A 281 16.69 5.15 -5.08
N SER A 282 16.56 4.81 -6.37
CA SER A 282 15.28 4.67 -7.06
C SER A 282 14.43 3.53 -6.51
N GLN A 283 15.01 2.35 -6.29
CA GLN A 283 14.37 1.20 -5.63
C GLN A 283 13.94 1.54 -4.20
N ILE A 284 14.81 2.21 -3.43
CA ILE A 284 14.51 2.65 -2.06
C ILE A 284 13.34 3.65 -2.04
N ARG A 285 13.29 4.62 -2.97
CA ARG A 285 12.16 5.55 -3.12
C ARG A 285 10.87 4.81 -3.49
N TYR A 286 10.92 3.90 -4.46
CA TYR A 286 9.76 3.16 -4.93
C TYR A 286 9.14 2.31 -3.80
N ALA A 287 9.94 1.43 -3.21
CA ALA A 287 9.52 0.55 -2.13
C ALA A 287 8.98 1.33 -0.92
N ALA A 288 9.64 2.44 -0.54
CA ALA A 288 9.16 3.28 0.54
C ALA A 288 7.83 3.99 0.22
N LEU A 289 7.57 4.32 -1.06
CA LEU A 289 6.35 4.98 -1.49
C LEU A 289 5.16 4.02 -1.60
N ASP A 290 5.34 2.80 -2.12
CA ASP A 290 4.22 1.87 -2.33
C ASP A 290 3.52 1.53 -0.99
N ALA A 291 4.28 1.21 0.06
CA ALA A 291 3.73 1.03 1.41
C ALA A 291 3.25 2.34 2.08
N HIS A 292 3.85 3.50 1.79
CA HIS A 292 3.47 4.77 2.43
C HIS A 292 2.22 5.40 1.81
N CYS A 293 1.98 5.21 0.50
CA CYS A 293 0.77 5.73 -0.15
C CYS A 293 -0.50 5.06 0.41
N ILE A 294 -0.40 3.80 0.88
CA ILE A 294 -1.47 3.09 1.59
C ILE A 294 -1.87 3.84 2.89
N ILE A 295 -0.89 4.37 3.63
CA ILE A 295 -1.13 5.20 4.83
C ILE A 295 -1.71 6.57 4.46
N GLN A 296 -1.25 7.19 3.37
CA GLN A 296 -1.83 8.45 2.87
C GLN A 296 -3.31 8.27 2.46
N ILE A 297 -3.64 7.21 1.71
CA ILE A 297 -5.01 6.85 1.33
C ILE A 297 -5.85 6.61 2.59
N TYR A 298 -5.32 5.86 3.57
CA TYR A 298 -6.03 5.60 4.82
C TYR A 298 -6.34 6.88 5.62
N HIS A 299 -5.41 7.83 5.74
CA HIS A 299 -5.70 9.12 6.38
C HIS A 299 -6.80 9.89 5.65
N ARG A 300 -6.77 9.91 4.32
CA ARG A 300 -7.86 10.48 3.49
C ARG A 300 -9.19 9.77 3.73
N CYS A 301 -9.19 8.45 3.95
CA CYS A 301 -10.35 7.67 4.34
C CYS A 301 -10.87 7.99 5.77
N ARG A 302 -10.01 8.41 6.71
CA ARG A 302 -10.44 8.86 8.06
C ARG A 302 -11.18 10.19 7.98
N GLU A 303 -10.60 11.18 7.32
CA GLU A 303 -11.23 12.48 7.05
C GLU A 303 -12.58 12.34 6.32
N TRP A 304 -12.69 11.31 5.48
CA TRP A 304 -13.93 10.95 4.80
C TRP A 304 -14.97 10.40 5.77
N ALA A 305 -14.63 9.35 6.54
CA ALA A 305 -15.52 8.72 7.52
C ALA A 305 -16.09 9.73 8.54
N GLU A 306 -15.26 10.69 8.97
CA GLU A 306 -15.66 11.79 9.84
C GLU A 306 -16.72 12.71 9.21
N LYS A 307 -16.59 13.03 7.91
CA LYS A 307 -17.57 13.87 7.18
C LYS A 307 -18.87 13.14 6.85
N ILE A 308 -18.85 11.84 6.55
CA ILE A 308 -20.08 11.03 6.36
C ILE A 308 -20.71 10.56 7.68
N ALA A 309 -20.47 11.32 8.75
CA ALA A 309 -21.07 11.17 10.08
C ALA A 309 -20.82 9.84 10.82
N VAL A 310 -19.88 8.99 10.37
CA VAL A 310 -19.46 7.79 11.12
C VAL A 310 -18.43 8.17 12.20
N LYS A 311 -18.83 9.10 13.08
CA LYS A 311 -17.95 9.70 14.09
C LYS A 311 -17.50 8.68 15.12
N GLY A 312 -16.19 8.51 15.26
CA GLY A 312 -15.56 7.65 16.26
C GLY A 312 -15.35 6.19 15.86
N THR A 313 -15.66 5.81 14.60
CA THR A 313 -15.33 4.49 14.03
C THR A 313 -14.16 4.65 13.06
N GLU A 314 -13.18 3.76 13.12
CA GLU A 314 -12.06 3.79 12.18
C GLU A 314 -12.45 3.20 10.81
N PRO A 315 -11.94 3.72 9.67
CA PRO A 315 -12.31 3.22 8.34
C PRO A 315 -12.12 1.72 8.11
N PHE A 316 -11.15 1.09 8.79
CA PHE A 316 -10.94 -0.36 8.71
C PHE A 316 -12.01 -1.18 9.45
N GLU A 317 -12.78 -0.56 10.36
CA GLU A 317 -13.89 -1.21 11.09
C GLU A 317 -15.20 -1.20 10.27
N LEU A 318 -15.24 -0.46 9.15
CA LEU A 318 -16.36 -0.43 8.22
C LEU A 318 -16.43 -1.69 7.33
N VAL A 319 -15.32 -2.41 7.21
CA VAL A 319 -15.14 -3.60 6.38
C VAL A 319 -14.83 -4.82 7.25
N PRO A 320 -15.26 -6.03 6.84
CA PRO A 320 -14.80 -7.25 7.51
C PRO A 320 -13.28 -7.41 7.32
N ALA A 321 -12.59 -7.88 8.36
CA ALA A 321 -11.18 -8.29 8.23
C ALA A 321 -11.07 -9.45 7.24
N LYS A 322 -10.03 -9.46 6.39
CA LYS A 322 -9.82 -10.57 5.46
C LYS A 322 -9.14 -11.73 6.19
N TYR A 323 -9.91 -12.73 6.59
CA TYR A 323 -9.42 -14.01 7.11
C TYR A 323 -8.64 -14.78 6.03
N LEU A 324 -7.38 -14.41 5.80
CA LEU A 324 -6.52 -15.03 4.79
C LEU A 324 -5.79 -16.25 5.38
N HIS A 325 -6.55 -17.26 5.77
CA HIS A 325 -6.02 -18.48 6.37
C HIS A 325 -5.40 -19.40 5.32
N SER A 326 -4.09 -19.59 5.39
CA SER A 326 -3.33 -20.46 4.49
C SER A 326 -2.91 -21.76 5.21
N PRO A 327 -2.91 -22.94 4.55
CA PRO A 327 -2.41 -24.18 5.14
C PRO A 327 -0.96 -24.05 5.61
N LEU A 328 -0.67 -24.60 6.79
CA LEU A 328 0.70 -24.67 7.31
C LEU A 328 1.55 -25.65 6.46
N PRO A 329 2.87 -25.44 6.38
CA PRO A 329 3.79 -26.41 5.78
C PRO A 329 3.67 -27.80 6.43
N LEU A 330 3.79 -28.86 5.63
CA LEU A 330 3.70 -30.27 6.10
C LEU A 330 4.68 -30.64 7.21
N PHE A 331 5.78 -29.88 7.35
CA PHE A 331 6.83 -30.09 8.36
C PHE A 331 6.89 -28.96 9.39
N TRP A 332 5.77 -28.28 9.63
CA TRP A 332 5.66 -27.26 10.67
C TRP A 332 6.02 -27.82 12.05
N ASN A 333 7.04 -27.22 12.68
CA ASN A 333 7.69 -27.76 13.89
C ASN A 333 7.56 -26.84 15.13
N ARG A 334 6.96 -25.65 14.99
CA ARG A 334 6.77 -24.70 16.09
C ARG A 334 5.46 -24.98 16.85
N PRO A 335 5.40 -24.78 18.17
CA PRO A 335 4.15 -24.85 18.92
C PRO A 335 3.09 -23.93 18.32
N LEU A 336 1.86 -24.43 18.22
CA LEU A 336 0.69 -23.64 17.79
C LEU A 336 -0.05 -23.11 19.02
N PRO A 337 -0.60 -21.88 18.98
CA PRO A 337 -1.50 -21.39 20.02
C PRO A 337 -2.72 -22.31 20.19
N SER A 338 -3.15 -22.52 21.44
CA SER A 338 -4.29 -23.41 21.76
C SER A 338 -5.62 -22.89 21.20
N ASP A 339 -5.73 -21.59 21.03
CA ASP A 339 -6.85 -20.84 20.47
C ASP A 339 -6.90 -20.84 18.93
N LEU A 340 -5.85 -21.32 18.25
CA LEU A 340 -5.77 -21.41 16.78
C LEU A 340 -6.71 -22.46 16.16
N PHE A 341 -7.35 -23.28 16.99
CA PHE A 341 -8.24 -24.37 16.61
C PHE A 341 -9.61 -24.28 17.29
N ASN A 342 -10.06 -23.07 17.63
CA ASN A 342 -11.44 -22.85 18.08
C ASN A 342 -12.42 -23.36 17.00
N GLU A 343 -13.52 -24.01 17.42
CA GLU A 343 -14.41 -24.77 16.52
C GLU A 343 -14.95 -23.95 15.33
N LYS A 344 -15.05 -22.63 15.51
CA LYS A 344 -15.48 -21.66 14.50
C LYS A 344 -14.58 -21.65 13.24
N ASP A 345 -13.26 -21.73 13.41
CA ASP A 345 -12.30 -21.83 12.30
C ASP A 345 -12.52 -23.10 11.45
N ALA A 346 -13.02 -24.18 12.08
CA ALA A 346 -13.32 -25.44 11.40
C ALA A 346 -14.67 -25.43 10.67
N GLU A 347 -15.58 -24.51 11.02
CA GLU A 347 -16.78 -24.23 10.23
C GLU A 347 -16.47 -23.29 9.06
N ASP A 348 -15.69 -22.22 9.29
CA ASP A 348 -15.26 -21.31 8.23
C ASP A 348 -14.45 -22.05 7.15
N TRP A 349 -13.57 -22.98 7.53
CA TRP A 349 -12.85 -23.83 6.56
C TRP A 349 -13.79 -24.65 5.66
N LYS A 350 -14.82 -25.29 6.24
CA LYS A 350 -15.85 -26.03 5.48
C LYS A 350 -16.68 -25.11 4.57
N SER A 351 -16.87 -23.84 4.94
CA SER A 351 -17.58 -22.85 4.11
C SER A 351 -16.78 -22.45 2.86
N LEU A 352 -15.44 -22.53 2.92
CA LEU A 352 -14.53 -22.21 1.81
C LEU A 352 -14.37 -23.38 0.83
N GLU A 353 -14.47 -24.63 1.29
CA GLU A 353 -14.51 -25.81 0.43
C GLU A 353 -15.80 -25.90 -0.42
N THR A 354 -16.91 -25.30 0.04
CA THR A 354 -18.18 -25.27 -0.70
C THR A 354 -18.34 -24.07 -1.65
N ASN A 355 -17.69 -22.93 -1.36
CA ASN A 355 -17.69 -21.74 -2.21
C ASN A 355 -16.39 -21.63 -3.04
N GLY A 356 -16.26 -22.47 -4.07
CA GLY A 356 -15.04 -22.61 -4.88
C GLY A 356 -14.54 -21.32 -5.55
N SER A 357 -13.68 -20.59 -4.85
CA SER A 357 -12.91 -19.41 -5.34
C SER A 357 -11.73 -19.07 -4.40
N GLY A 358 -11.18 -20.06 -3.70
CA GLY A 358 -10.15 -19.85 -2.67
C GLY A 358 -8.71 -19.63 -3.19
N TRP A 359 -8.47 -19.75 -4.50
CA TRP A 359 -7.13 -19.81 -5.10
C TRP A 359 -7.02 -19.15 -6.50
N ASP A 360 -7.94 -18.24 -6.84
CA ASP A 360 -7.87 -17.35 -8.03
C ASP A 360 -7.76 -15.87 -7.60
#